data_AF-A0A2V6X154-F1
#
_entry.id   AF-A0A2V6X154-F1
#
_cell.length_a   1.000
_cell.length_b   1.000
_cell.length_c   1.000
_cell.angle_alpha   90.00
_cell.angle_beta   90.00
_cell.angle_gamma   90.00
#
_symmetry.space_group_name_H-M   'P 1'
#
loop_
_entity.id
_entity.type
_entity.pdbx_description
1 polymer ?
#
loop_
_entity_poly.entity_id
_entity_poly.type
_entity_poly.pdbx_seq_one_letter_code
_entity_poly.pdbx_strand_id
1 'polypeptide(L)'
;GHPLGYTQAAIRIAGHAIECRVNAEDPDTFVPSAGRVTAWIPPGGFGVRVDSHLMAPYSVPPFYDSLLAKIIVHADDRETAIERMRRALAETVVEGVKTTIPFHQRLLSDPAFR
;
A
#
# COMPACT_ATOMS: atom_id res chain seq x y z
N GLY A 1 17.80 2.25 -29.55
CA GLY A 1 17.66 1.53 -28.26
C GLY A 1 18.86 1.85 -27.40
N HIS A 2 18.65 2.19 -26.13
CA HIS A 2 19.74 2.39 -25.19
C HIS A 2 20.19 1.05 -24.59
N PRO A 3 21.50 0.82 -24.40
CA PRO A 3 21.98 -0.38 -23.73
C PRO A 3 21.58 -0.38 -22.24
N LEU A 4 21.56 -1.57 -21.62
CA LEU A 4 21.37 -1.69 -20.18
C LEU A 4 22.61 -1.17 -19.44
N GLY A 5 22.43 -0.27 -18.48
CA GLY A 5 23.51 0.37 -17.72
C GLY A 5 24.14 -0.50 -16.62
N TYR A 6 23.73 -1.76 -16.49
CA TYR A 6 24.13 -2.65 -15.41
C TYR A 6 24.33 -4.08 -15.93
N THR A 7 25.19 -4.84 -15.26
CA THR A 7 25.38 -6.27 -15.50
C THR A 7 24.61 -7.09 -14.48
N GLN A 8 24.39 -8.38 -14.76
CA GLN A 8 23.72 -9.28 -13.81
C GLN A 8 24.46 -9.33 -12.46
N ALA A 9 25.79 -9.32 -12.47
CA ALA A 9 26.62 -9.34 -11.26
C ALA A 9 26.50 -8.05 -10.41
N ALA A 10 26.04 -6.95 -10.99
CA ALA A 10 25.80 -5.70 -10.27
C ALA A 10 24.47 -5.71 -9.48
N ILE A 11 23.53 -6.60 -9.83
CA ILE A 11 22.22 -6.68 -9.18
C ILE A 11 22.36 -7.40 -7.84
N ARG A 12 22.07 -6.68 -6.75
CA ARG A 12 22.07 -7.22 -5.39
C ARG A 12 20.66 -7.16 -4.83
N ILE A 13 20.20 -8.26 -4.22
CA ILE A 13 18.96 -8.30 -3.46
C ILE A 13 19.31 -7.97 -2.02
N ALA A 14 18.80 -6.86 -1.50
CA ALA A 14 19.12 -6.37 -0.16
C ALA A 14 17.86 -5.98 0.61
N GLY A 15 17.75 -6.47 1.84
CA GLY A 15 16.60 -6.23 2.70
C GLY A 15 15.33 -6.97 2.28
N HIS A 16 14.20 -6.47 2.75
CA HIS A 16 12.87 -6.98 2.45
C HIS A 16 11.91 -5.82 2.14
N ALA A 17 11.03 -6.02 1.15
CA ALA A 17 10.01 -5.05 0.80
C ALA A 17 8.63 -5.69 0.79
N ILE A 18 7.62 -4.93 1.24
CA ILE A 18 6.21 -5.34 1.25
C ILE A 18 5.40 -4.24 0.58
N GLU A 19 4.49 -4.61 -0.32
CA GLU A 19 3.53 -3.71 -0.95
C GLU A 19 2.11 -4.11 -0.54
N CYS A 20 1.34 -3.16 -0.02
CA CYS A 20 -0.10 -3.30 0.22
C CYS A 20 -0.86 -2.41 -0.77
N ARG A 21 -1.80 -3.01 -1.50
CA ARG A 21 -2.75 -2.29 -2.37
C ARG A 21 -3.93 -1.81 -1.55
N VAL A 22 -4.04 -0.49 -1.40
CA VAL A 22 -5.19 0.15 -0.79
C VAL A 22 -6.25 0.31 -1.86
N ASN A 23 -7.30 -0.50 -1.80
CA ASN A 23 -8.41 -0.47 -2.75
C ASN A 23 -9.64 0.14 -2.09
N ALA A 24 -10.51 0.79 -2.87
CA ALA A 24 -11.85 1.20 -2.48
C ALA A 24 -12.78 -0.02 -2.48
N GLU A 25 -12.62 -0.89 -1.49
CA GLU A 25 -13.39 -2.13 -1.31
C GLU A 25 -13.73 -2.33 0.16
N ASP A 26 -14.82 -3.05 0.42
CA ASP A 26 -15.15 -3.53 1.75
C ASP A 26 -14.11 -4.57 2.23
N PRO A 27 -13.49 -4.42 3.41
CA PRO A 27 -12.39 -5.28 3.84
C PRO A 27 -12.79 -6.72 4.21
N ASP A 28 -14.08 -7.02 4.33
CA ASP A 28 -14.57 -8.33 4.74
C ASP A 28 -15.25 -9.06 3.57
N THR A 29 -15.89 -8.32 2.67
CA THR A 29 -16.64 -8.88 1.52
C THR A 29 -15.99 -8.62 0.16
N PHE A 30 -15.02 -7.70 0.09
CA PHE A 30 -14.32 -7.27 -1.13
C PHE A 30 -15.25 -6.69 -2.22
N VAL A 31 -16.48 -6.32 -1.84
CA VAL A 31 -17.37 -5.59 -2.74
C VAL A 31 -16.80 -4.18 -2.98
N PRO A 32 -16.77 -3.69 -4.24
CA PRO A 32 -16.32 -2.34 -4.53
C PRO A 32 -17.09 -1.27 -3.74
N SER A 33 -16.36 -0.33 -3.17
CA SER A 33 -16.86 0.82 -2.42
C SER A 33 -16.62 2.11 -3.21
N ALA A 34 -17.20 2.21 -4.40
CA ALA A 34 -17.16 3.45 -5.18
C ALA A 34 -17.82 4.62 -4.40
N GLY A 35 -17.28 5.81 -4.55
CA GLY A 35 -17.73 6.96 -3.79
C GLY A 35 -16.75 8.13 -3.86
N ARG A 36 -16.98 9.14 -3.02
CA ARG A 36 -16.12 10.33 -2.95
C ARG A 36 -15.20 10.21 -1.75
N VAL A 37 -13.90 10.11 -2.01
CA VAL A 37 -12.86 10.27 -1.00
C VAL A 37 -12.88 11.72 -0.52
N THR A 38 -13.13 11.93 0.78
CA THR A 38 -13.24 13.25 1.40
C THR A 38 -11.94 13.69 2.07
N ALA A 39 -11.15 12.74 2.56
CA ALA A 39 -9.84 12.98 3.13
C ALA A 39 -8.86 11.91 2.68
N TRP A 40 -7.62 12.33 2.44
CA TRP A 40 -6.49 11.47 2.10
C TRP A 40 -5.24 12.01 2.81
N ILE A 41 -4.73 11.25 3.77
CA ILE A 41 -3.45 11.52 4.43
C ILE A 41 -2.57 10.28 4.24
N PRO A 42 -1.63 10.30 3.28
CA PRO A 42 -0.70 9.19 3.08
C PRO A 42 0.27 9.08 4.26
N PRO A 43 0.76 7.86 4.55
CA PRO A 43 1.81 7.69 5.54
C PRO A 43 3.16 8.19 4.99
N GLY A 44 4.13 8.36 5.88
CA GLY A 44 5.47 8.78 5.50
C GLY A 44 6.57 8.19 6.37
N GLY A 45 7.75 8.79 6.28
CA GLY A 45 8.91 8.43 7.08
C GLY A 45 9.88 7.46 6.40
N PHE A 46 10.94 7.11 7.11
CA PHE A 46 12.02 6.29 6.59
C PHE A 46 11.53 4.92 6.12
N GLY A 47 11.95 4.54 4.90
CA GLY A 47 11.62 3.24 4.31
C GLY A 47 10.15 3.09 3.91
N VAL A 48 9.38 4.18 3.80
CA VAL A 48 7.98 4.19 3.32
C VAL A 48 7.89 4.95 2.00
N ARG A 49 7.27 4.34 1.00
CA ARG A 49 6.96 4.92 -0.30
C ARG A 49 5.46 4.78 -0.56
N VAL A 50 4.87 5.84 -1.10
CA VAL A 50 3.46 5.85 -1.50
C VAL A 50 3.40 6.19 -2.98
N ASP A 51 2.84 5.27 -3.76
CA ASP A 51 2.47 5.53 -5.15
C ASP A 51 0.94 5.66 -5.20
N SER A 52 0.44 6.86 -5.46
CA SER A 52 -1.00 7.10 -5.56
C SER A 52 -1.31 8.19 -6.58
N HIS A 53 -2.51 8.12 -7.14
CA HIS A 53 -3.10 9.17 -7.96
C HIS A 53 -4.10 10.03 -7.15
N LEU A 54 -4.34 9.69 -5.87
CA LEU A 54 -5.34 10.36 -5.06
C LEU A 54 -4.93 11.79 -4.69
N MET A 55 -5.89 12.69 -4.86
CA MET A 55 -5.88 14.04 -4.29
C MET A 55 -7.28 14.31 -3.74
N ALA A 56 -7.43 14.49 -2.43
CA ALA A 56 -8.73 14.76 -1.85
C ALA A 56 -9.18 16.21 -2.16
N PRO A 57 -10.46 16.44 -2.53
CA PRO A 57 -11.49 15.42 -2.75
C PRO A 57 -11.34 14.71 -4.10
N TYR A 58 -11.62 13.40 -4.13
CA TYR A 58 -11.57 12.59 -5.36
C TYR A 58 -12.80 11.68 -5.46
N SER A 59 -13.40 11.58 -6.65
CA SER A 59 -14.51 10.64 -6.90
C SER A 59 -13.96 9.38 -7.55
N VAL A 60 -14.08 8.24 -6.87
CA VAL A 60 -13.67 6.92 -7.37
C VAL A 60 -14.68 6.48 -8.43
N PRO A 61 -14.30 6.42 -9.72
CA PRO A 61 -15.20 6.00 -10.79
C PRO A 61 -15.50 4.49 -10.70
N PRO A 62 -16.73 4.05 -11.02
CA PRO A 62 -17.08 2.63 -10.97
C PRO A 62 -16.56 1.83 -12.18
N PHE A 63 -15.89 2.49 -13.13
CA PHE A 63 -15.49 1.91 -14.42
C PHE A 63 -14.02 1.49 -14.50
N TYR A 64 -13.24 1.79 -13.46
CA TYR A 64 -11.82 1.48 -13.39
C TYR A 64 -11.52 0.60 -12.19
N ASP A 65 -10.26 0.18 -12.09
CA ASP A 65 -9.77 -0.57 -10.94
C ASP A 65 -9.99 0.21 -9.63
N SER A 66 -10.30 -0.51 -8.56
CA SER A 66 -10.56 0.03 -7.23
C SER A 66 -9.30 0.53 -6.51
N LEU A 67 -8.10 0.31 -7.07
CA LEU A 67 -6.83 0.73 -6.47
C LEU A 67 -6.78 2.25 -6.27
N LEU A 68 -6.61 2.66 -5.02
CA LEU A 68 -6.42 4.05 -4.61
C LEU A 68 -4.94 4.41 -4.45
N ALA A 69 -4.18 3.53 -3.80
CA ALA A 69 -2.77 3.73 -3.53
C ALA A 69 -2.05 2.39 -3.36
N LYS A 70 -0.74 2.39 -3.62
CA LYS A 70 0.18 1.35 -3.18
C LYS A 70 1.01 1.94 -2.05
N ILE A 71 0.96 1.30 -0.89
CA ILE A 71 1.88 1.60 0.22
C ILE A 71 2.97 0.54 0.15
N ILE A 72 4.20 0.98 -0.02
CA ILE A 72 5.37 0.13 -0.14
C ILE A 72 6.30 0.47 1.01
N VAL A 73 6.78 -0.56 1.71
CA VAL A 73 7.84 -0.39 2.70
C VAL A 73 9.04 -1.24 2.34
N HIS A 74 10.23 -0.79 2.72
CA HIS A 74 11.47 -1.55 2.63
C HIS A 74 12.21 -1.48 3.97
N ALA A 75 12.82 -2.58 4.41
CA ALA A 75 13.60 -2.70 5.64
C ALA A 75 14.77 -3.69 5.47
N ASP A 76 15.64 -3.80 6.48
CA ASP A 76 16.80 -4.70 6.45
C ASP A 76 16.41 -6.18 6.56
N ASP A 77 15.27 -6.47 7.20
CA ASP A 77 14.72 -7.81 7.36
C ASP A 77 13.19 -7.79 7.24
N ARG A 78 12.61 -8.99 7.14
CA ARG A 78 11.17 -9.18 6.91
C ARG A 78 10.30 -8.74 8.08
N GLU A 79 10.70 -9.04 9.31
CA GLU A 79 9.94 -8.66 10.51
C GLU A 79 9.88 -7.14 10.65
N THR A 80 11.02 -6.47 10.44
CA THR A 80 11.08 -5.02 10.43
C THR A 80 10.23 -4.41 9.30
N ALA A 81 10.17 -5.05 8.13
CA ALA A 81 9.27 -4.62 7.04
C ALA A 81 7.80 -4.79 7.41
N ILE A 82 7.42 -5.88 8.09
CA ILE A 82 6.05 -6.11 8.58
C ILE A 82 5.66 -5.02 9.57
N GLU A 83 6.48 -4.78 10.61
CA GLU A 83 6.17 -3.74 11.61
C GLU A 83 6.11 -2.34 10.98
N ARG A 84 6.98 -2.06 10.00
CA ARG A 84 6.93 -0.80 9.25
C ARG A 84 5.65 -0.67 8.43
N MET A 85 5.19 -1.74 7.77
CA MET A 85 3.93 -1.72 7.01
C MET A 85 2.74 -1.54 7.94
N ARG A 86 2.72 -2.21 9.10
CA ARG A 86 1.66 -2.07 10.10
C ARG A 86 1.51 -0.63 10.57
N ARG A 87 2.64 0.03 10.87
CA ARG A 87 2.67 1.46 11.24
C ARG A 87 2.17 2.34 10.09
N ALA A 88 2.70 2.14 8.88
CA ALA A 88 2.31 2.93 7.70
C ALA A 88 0.80 2.82 7.43
N LEU A 89 0.24 1.61 7.49
CA LEU A 89 -1.21 1.41 7.34
C LEU A 89 -2.02 2.06 8.45
N ALA A 90 -1.55 2.05 9.70
CA ALA A 90 -2.24 2.69 10.83
C ALA A 90 -2.21 4.23 10.77
N GLU A 91 -1.17 4.82 10.18
CA GLU A 91 -1.03 6.27 9.97
C GLU A 91 -1.81 6.76 8.73
N THR A 92 -2.22 5.84 7.85
CA THR A 92 -2.94 6.16 6.61
C THR A 92 -4.38 6.54 6.89
N VAL A 93 -4.82 7.71 6.44
CA VAL A 93 -6.22 8.14 6.55
C VAL A 93 -6.86 8.19 5.17
N VAL A 94 -7.94 7.43 4.98
CA VAL A 94 -8.85 7.51 3.82
C VAL A 94 -10.27 7.60 4.36
N GLU A 95 -11.00 8.67 4.00
CA GLU A 95 -12.40 8.85 4.42
C GLU A 95 -13.35 8.91 3.21
N GLY A 96 -14.62 8.56 3.44
CA GLY A 96 -15.69 8.64 2.44
C GLY A 96 -15.93 7.35 1.65
N VAL A 97 -15.01 6.39 1.71
CA VAL A 97 -15.15 5.03 1.14
C VAL A 97 -14.59 4.00 2.11
N LYS A 98 -15.04 2.75 2.01
CA LYS A 98 -14.37 1.61 2.66
C LYS A 98 -13.07 1.30 1.93
N THR A 99 -12.10 0.77 2.67
CA THR A 99 -10.82 0.34 2.08
C THR A 99 -10.36 -1.02 2.58
N THR A 100 -9.41 -1.61 1.87
CA THR A 100 -8.72 -2.86 2.25
C THR A 100 -7.70 -2.70 3.38
N ILE A 101 -7.49 -1.50 3.94
CA ILE A 101 -6.51 -1.25 5.02
C ILE A 101 -6.75 -2.16 6.24
N PRO A 102 -8.00 -2.30 6.77
CA PRO A 102 -8.25 -3.18 7.91
C PRO A 102 -7.94 -4.65 7.62
N PHE A 103 -8.20 -5.11 6.39
CA PHE A 103 -7.82 -6.47 5.96
C PHE A 103 -6.31 -6.67 6.01
N HIS A 104 -5.53 -5.74 5.43
CA HIS A 104 -4.06 -5.82 5.43
C HIS A 104 -3.48 -5.81 6.85
N GLN A 105 -4.04 -5.00 7.76
CA GLN A 105 -3.60 -4.97 9.15
C GLN A 105 -3.82 -6.32 9.87
N ARG A 106 -4.96 -6.99 9.62
CA ARG A 106 -5.23 -8.34 10.15
C ARG A 106 -4.28 -9.37 9.55
N LEU A 107 -4.06 -9.32 8.24
CA LEU A 107 -3.14 -10.22 7.53
C LEU A 107 -1.71 -10.09 8.07
N LEU A 108 -1.21 -8.87 8.26
CA LEU A 108 0.12 -8.62 8.83
C LEU A 108 0.24 -8.98 10.31
N SER A 109 -0.88 -9.24 11.00
CA SER A 109 -0.93 -9.75 12.36
C SER A 109 -0.93 -11.28 12.42
N ASP A 110 -1.26 -11.95 11.31
CA ASP A 110 -1.45 -13.39 11.26
C ASP A 110 -0.11 -14.14 11.37
N PRO A 111 0.02 -15.14 12.27
CA PRO A 111 1.26 -15.91 12.42
C PRO A 111 1.72 -16.66 11.16
N ALA A 112 0.82 -17.00 10.24
CA ALA A 112 1.19 -17.64 8.97
C ALA A 112 1.75 -16.62 7.97
N PHE A 113 1.43 -15.33 8.15
CA PHE A 113 2.07 -14.27 7.38
C PHE A 113 3.39 -13.82 8.02
N ARG A 114 3.58 -13.91 9.34
CA ARG A 114 4.86 -13.58 9.99
C ARG A 114 5.95 -14.61 9.71
#